data_AF-A0AAE9F8A9-F1
#
_entry.id   AF-A0AAE9F8A9-F1
#
_cell.length_a   1.000
_cell.length_b   1.000
_cell.length_c   1.000
_cell.angle_alpha   90.00
_cell.angle_beta   90.00
_cell.angle_gamma   90.00
#
_symmetry.space_group_name_H-M   'P 1'
#
loop_
_entity.id
_entity.type
_entity.pdbx_description
1 polymer ?
#
loop_
_entity_poly.entity_id
_entity_poly.type
_entity_poly.pdbx_seq_one_letter_code
_entity_poly.pdbx_strand_id
1 'polypeptide(L)'
;MEEVLKIIPEIQEYILSDGKMFVLSTDFHEFFWTLVIMIGLVTGTSVTFARILYRNMKERSRLLNVSPQMVQVQKVFFRAICIQTSMPILILILPISYLAISMFSGYFNQAANNLCFIITAFHGLLSTAIMITVHKPYRDFIYIVFFQKIHRLLLHTESQIAYSMSMISRTSSGL
;
A
#
# COMPACT_ATOMS: atom_id res chain seq x y z
N MET A 1 -26.46 -3.47 18.79
CA MET A 1 -26.19 -4.43 19.89
C MET A 1 -27.50 -4.96 20.47
N GLU A 2 -28.49 -4.09 20.75
CA GLU A 2 -29.83 -4.51 21.23
C GLU A 2 -30.62 -5.38 20.22
N GLU A 3 -30.48 -5.14 18.91
CA GLU A 3 -31.09 -6.02 17.88
C GLU A 3 -30.47 -7.41 17.83
N VAL A 4 -29.15 -7.51 17.97
CA VAL A 4 -28.42 -8.80 17.99
C VAL A 4 -28.80 -9.63 19.22
N LEU A 5 -29.02 -8.98 20.36
CA LEU A 5 -29.45 -9.61 21.61
C LEU A 5 -30.89 -10.16 21.54
N LYS A 6 -31.76 -9.59 20.70
CA LYS A 6 -33.14 -10.08 20.51
C LYS A 6 -33.22 -11.36 19.69
N ILE A 7 -32.23 -11.65 18.84
CA ILE A 7 -32.29 -12.77 17.90
C ILE A 7 -31.82 -14.08 18.58
N ILE A 8 -30.93 -14.03 19.58
CA ILE A 8 -30.42 -15.22 20.28
C ILE A 8 -30.14 -14.91 21.77
N PRO A 9 -31.06 -15.21 22.71
CA PRO A 9 -30.87 -14.93 24.13
C PRO A 9 -29.74 -15.77 24.78
N GLU A 10 -29.42 -16.92 24.18
CA GLU A 10 -28.38 -17.85 24.63
C GLU A 10 -26.94 -17.28 24.51
N ILE A 11 -26.74 -16.27 23.66
CA ILE A 11 -25.44 -15.62 23.45
C ILE A 11 -25.13 -14.61 24.57
N GLN A 12 -26.14 -14.14 25.32
CA GLN A 12 -25.97 -13.14 26.37
C GLN A 12 -25.08 -13.65 27.51
N GLU A 13 -25.18 -14.94 27.86
CA GLU A 13 -24.36 -15.58 28.90
C GLU A 13 -22.91 -15.79 28.44
N TYR A 14 -22.69 -16.03 27.13
CA TYR A 14 -21.37 -16.20 26.52
C TYR A 14 -20.59 -14.88 26.38
N ILE A 15 -21.27 -13.78 26.07
CA ILE A 15 -20.67 -12.43 25.97
C ILE A 15 -20.18 -11.94 27.34
N LEU A 16 -20.87 -12.30 28.43
CA LEU A 16 -20.48 -11.95 29.80
C LEU A 16 -19.28 -12.76 30.31
N SER A 17 -19.04 -13.96 29.75
CA SER A 17 -18.07 -14.92 30.27
C SER A 17 -16.67 -14.84 29.61
N ASP A 18 -16.55 -14.63 28.28
CA ASP A 18 -15.24 -14.89 27.63
C ASP A 18 -14.84 -14.04 26.40
N GLY A 19 -15.55 -12.98 26.00
CA GLY A 19 -14.99 -12.16 24.91
C GLY A 19 -15.84 -11.02 24.37
N LYS A 20 -15.20 -9.85 24.23
CA LYS A 20 -15.75 -8.69 23.52
C LYS A 20 -15.98 -9.05 22.04
N MET A 21 -17.21 -9.42 21.69
CA MET A 21 -17.63 -9.67 20.31
C MET A 21 -17.80 -8.33 19.59
N PHE A 22 -16.89 -8.01 18.67
CA PHE A 22 -16.99 -6.82 17.82
C PHE A 22 -17.86 -7.14 16.60
N VAL A 23 -19.14 -6.80 16.68
CA VAL A 23 -20.09 -6.90 15.55
C VAL A 23 -19.99 -5.60 14.75
N LEU A 24 -19.28 -5.65 13.62
CA LEU A 24 -19.05 -4.50 12.74
C LEU A 24 -20.36 -3.98 12.10
N SER A 25 -21.28 -4.90 11.76
CA SER A 25 -22.64 -4.60 11.28
C SER A 25 -23.52 -5.85 11.40
N THR A 26 -24.81 -5.67 11.69
CA THR A 26 -25.82 -6.73 11.62
C THR A 26 -26.20 -7.03 10.16
N ASP A 27 -26.12 -6.01 9.30
CA ASP A 27 -26.45 -6.10 7.87
C ASP A 27 -25.19 -6.06 7.01
N PHE A 28 -24.74 -7.23 6.56
CA PHE A 28 -23.56 -7.40 5.72
C PHE A 28 -23.78 -6.98 4.25
N HIS A 29 -25.04 -6.88 3.81
CA HIS A 29 -25.37 -6.55 2.42
C HIS A 29 -24.97 -5.14 2.01
N GLU A 30 -25.15 -4.14 2.89
CA GLU A 30 -24.78 -2.74 2.59
C GLU A 30 -23.26 -2.57 2.45
N PHE A 31 -22.51 -3.25 3.32
CA PHE A 31 -21.06 -3.28 3.26
C PHE A 31 -20.56 -3.90 1.95
N PHE A 32 -21.16 -5.01 1.53
CA PHE A 32 -20.82 -5.68 0.28
C PHE A 32 -21.05 -4.78 -0.94
N TRP A 33 -22.22 -4.14 -1.05
CA TRP A 33 -22.53 -3.23 -2.16
C TRP A 33 -21.59 -2.02 -2.21
N THR A 34 -21.25 -1.46 -1.05
CA THR A 34 -20.27 -0.37 -0.94
C THR A 34 -18.90 -0.80 -1.50
N LEU A 35 -18.45 -2.02 -1.14
CA LEU A 35 -17.19 -2.58 -1.61
C LEU A 35 -17.19 -2.77 -3.14
N VAL A 36 -18.28 -3.32 -3.69
CA VAL A 36 -18.46 -3.53 -5.14
C VAL A 36 -18.41 -2.20 -5.89
N ILE A 37 -19.11 -1.17 -5.42
CA ILE A 37 -19.11 0.17 -6.05
C ILE A 37 -17.71 0.78 -6.03
N MET A 38 -17.02 0.72 -4.89
CA MET A 38 -15.66 1.25 -4.76
C MET A 38 -14.69 0.56 -5.72
N ILE A 39 -14.71 -0.77 -5.80
CA ILE A 39 -13.87 -1.53 -6.73
C ILE A 39 -14.18 -1.16 -8.18
N GLY A 40 -15.47 -1.02 -8.52
CA GLY A 40 -15.92 -0.60 -9.84
C GLY A 40 -15.36 0.78 -10.22
N LEU A 41 -15.47 1.76 -9.32
CA LEU A 41 -14.95 3.11 -9.53
C LEU A 41 -13.41 3.14 -9.66
N VAL A 42 -12.69 2.43 -8.79
CA VAL A 42 -11.22 2.35 -8.84
C VAL A 42 -10.73 1.69 -10.13
N THR A 43 -11.39 0.59 -10.53
CA THR A 43 -11.04 -0.09 -11.78
C THR A 43 -11.40 0.78 -12.98
N GLY A 44 -12.56 1.43 -12.97
CA GLY A 44 -13.01 2.32 -14.05
C GLY A 44 -12.07 3.50 -14.27
N THR A 45 -11.65 4.17 -13.19
CA THR A 45 -10.69 5.28 -13.26
C THR A 45 -9.32 4.80 -13.74
N SER A 46 -8.84 3.66 -13.24
CA SER A 46 -7.57 3.04 -13.66
C SER A 46 -7.53 2.73 -15.15
N VAL A 47 -8.59 2.11 -15.68
CA VAL A 47 -8.69 1.78 -17.11
C VAL A 47 -8.79 3.06 -17.95
N THR A 48 -9.54 4.05 -17.50
CA THR A 48 -9.66 5.34 -18.20
C THR A 48 -8.31 6.05 -18.28
N PHE A 49 -7.57 6.09 -17.18
CA PHE A 49 -6.22 6.64 -17.13
C PHE A 49 -5.27 5.89 -18.06
N ALA A 50 -5.28 4.55 -18.04
CA ALA A 50 -4.45 3.74 -18.93
C ALA A 50 -4.76 3.99 -20.42
N ARG A 51 -6.04 4.13 -20.78
CA ARG A 51 -6.47 4.48 -22.15
C ARG A 51 -5.96 5.87 -22.57
N ILE A 52 -6.12 6.87 -21.71
CA ILE A 52 -5.65 8.24 -21.98
C ILE A 52 -4.13 8.26 -22.13
N LEU A 53 -3.41 7.57 -21.26
CA LEU A 53 -1.95 7.48 -21.31
C LEU A 53 -1.47 6.80 -22.60
N TYR A 54 -2.11 5.70 -23.00
CA TYR A 54 -1.81 5.01 -24.26
C TYR A 54 -2.05 5.90 -25.48
N ARG A 55 -3.19 6.62 -25.53
CA ARG A 55 -3.51 7.55 -26.62
C ARG A 55 -2.47 8.67 -26.71
N ASN A 56 -2.16 9.30 -25.58
CA ASN A 56 -1.14 10.35 -25.50
C ASN A 56 0.23 9.87 -25.98
N MET A 57 0.66 8.67 -25.59
CA MET A 57 1.94 8.10 -26.03
C MET A 57 1.98 7.88 -27.55
N LYS A 58 0.88 7.39 -28.13
CA LYS A 58 0.76 7.18 -29.58
C LYS A 58 0.75 8.49 -30.36
N GLU A 59 0.01 9.49 -29.89
CA GLU A 59 -0.07 10.81 -30.52
C GLU A 59 1.27 11.56 -30.43
N ARG A 60 1.91 11.59 -29.25
CA ARG A 60 3.23 12.22 -29.05
C ARG A 60 4.30 11.60 -29.93
N SER A 61 4.31 10.27 -30.07
CA SER A 61 5.27 9.57 -30.93
C SER A 61 5.10 9.93 -32.41
N ARG A 62 3.87 10.24 -32.86
CA ARG A 62 3.57 10.64 -34.23
C ARG A 62 3.85 12.12 -34.50
N LEU A 63 3.56 12.99 -33.54
CA LEU A 63 3.62 14.45 -33.72
C LEU A 63 5.03 15.03 -33.57
N LEU A 64 5.89 14.42 -32.73
CA LEU A 64 7.13 15.07 -32.26
C LEU A 64 8.42 14.43 -32.74
N ASN A 65 8.39 13.50 -33.72
CA ASN A 65 9.58 12.76 -34.18
C ASN A 65 10.46 12.30 -33.00
N VAL A 66 9.80 11.71 -32.00
CA VAL A 66 10.40 11.40 -30.71
C VAL A 66 11.54 10.41 -30.88
N SER A 67 12.69 10.66 -30.25
CA SER A 67 13.85 9.79 -30.38
C SER A 67 13.53 8.37 -29.90
N PRO A 68 14.17 7.33 -30.48
CA PRO A 68 13.98 5.94 -30.04
C PRO A 68 14.22 5.73 -28.53
N GLN A 69 15.13 6.51 -27.96
CA GLN A 69 15.47 6.47 -26.54
C GLN A 69 14.32 6.96 -25.66
N MET A 70 13.65 8.06 -26.02
CA MET A 70 12.50 8.57 -25.27
C MET A 70 11.30 7.61 -25.33
N VAL A 71 11.06 7.00 -26.49
CA VAL A 71 10.01 5.97 -26.65
C VAL A 71 10.27 4.78 -25.73
N GLN A 72 11.52 4.35 -25.60
CA GLN A 72 11.88 3.25 -24.70
C GLN A 72 11.61 3.58 -23.23
N VAL A 73 11.96 4.80 -22.80
CA VAL A 73 11.68 5.27 -21.43
C VAL A 73 10.16 5.28 -21.16
N GLN A 74 9.35 5.77 -22.11
CA GLN A 74 7.89 5.77 -21.98
C GLN A 74 7.30 4.36 -21.89
N LYS A 75 7.78 3.41 -22.70
CA LYS A 75 7.33 2.01 -22.64
C LYS A 75 7.63 1.36 -21.29
N VAL A 76 8.83 1.59 -20.74
CA VAL A 76 9.22 1.07 -19.42
C VAL A 76 8.33 1.68 -18.33
N PHE A 77 8.07 2.99 -18.39
CA PHE A 77 7.17 3.67 -17.46
C PHE A 77 5.73 3.15 -17.54
N PHE A 78 5.20 2.97 -18.75
CA PHE A 78 3.86 2.42 -18.95
C PHE A 78 3.74 1.01 -18.38
N ARG A 79 4.72 0.15 -18.62
CA ARG A 79 4.77 -1.20 -18.04
C ARG A 79 4.79 -1.15 -16.51
N ALA A 80 5.56 -0.23 -15.93
CA ALA A 80 5.62 -0.04 -14.49
C ALA A 80 4.26 0.37 -13.89
N ILE A 81 3.53 1.28 -14.55
CA ILE A 81 2.16 1.65 -14.16
C ILE A 81 1.23 0.44 -14.24
N CYS A 82 1.24 -0.33 -15.33
CA CYS A 82 0.38 -1.51 -15.45
C CYS A 82 0.61 -2.51 -14.32
N ILE A 83 1.88 -2.77 -13.96
CA ILE A 83 2.23 -3.65 -12.84
C ILE A 83 1.75 -3.05 -11.51
N GLN A 84 2.06 -1.78 -11.25
CA GLN A 84 1.67 -1.10 -10.01
C GLN A 84 0.15 -1.08 -9.81
N THR A 85 -0.63 -0.84 -10.86
CA THR A 85 -2.09 -0.79 -10.78
C THR A 85 -2.70 -2.19 -10.59
N SER A 86 -2.11 -3.22 -11.19
CA SER A 86 -2.67 -4.59 -11.13
C SER A 86 -2.43 -5.27 -9.79
N MET A 87 -1.28 -5.03 -9.15
CA MET A 87 -0.89 -5.75 -7.94
C MET A 87 -1.84 -5.54 -6.73
N PRO A 88 -2.24 -4.29 -6.37
CA PRO A 88 -3.19 -4.06 -5.28
C PRO A 88 -4.54 -4.72 -5.51
N ILE A 89 -4.99 -4.78 -6.77
CA ILE A 89 -6.23 -5.47 -7.13
C ILE A 89 -6.10 -6.97 -6.85
N LEU A 90 -4.98 -7.60 -7.25
CA LEU A 90 -4.73 -9.02 -6.99
C LEU A 90 -4.72 -9.36 -5.49
N ILE A 91 -4.12 -8.50 -4.67
CA ILE A 91 -4.07 -8.68 -3.21
C ILE A 91 -5.48 -8.66 -2.59
N LEU A 92 -6.38 -7.83 -3.14
CA LEU A 92 -7.73 -7.68 -2.62
C LEU A 92 -8.71 -8.77 -3.11
N ILE A 93 -8.41 -9.49 -4.21
CA ILE A 93 -9.29 -10.56 -4.70
C ILE A 93 -9.54 -11.62 -3.63
N LEU A 94 -8.49 -12.03 -2.90
CA LEU A 94 -8.60 -13.05 -1.85
C LEU A 94 -9.56 -12.65 -0.72
N PRO A 95 -9.40 -11.51 -0.02
CA PRO A 95 -10.34 -11.11 1.02
C PRO A 95 -11.75 -10.89 0.48
N ILE A 96 -11.91 -10.29 -0.71
CA ILE A 96 -13.24 -10.04 -1.30
C ILE A 96 -13.97 -11.36 -1.61
N SER A 97 -13.28 -12.31 -2.24
CA SER A 97 -13.87 -13.61 -2.61
C SER A 97 -14.28 -14.42 -1.38
N TYR A 98 -13.45 -14.44 -0.34
CA TYR A 98 -13.80 -15.08 0.92
C TYR A 98 -15.03 -14.42 1.57
N LEU A 99 -15.05 -13.08 1.66
CA LEU A 99 -16.19 -12.35 2.24
C LEU A 99 -17.49 -12.58 1.45
N ALA A 100 -17.42 -12.65 0.12
CA ALA A 100 -18.57 -12.98 -0.73
C ALA A 100 -19.09 -14.39 -0.46
N ILE A 101 -18.21 -15.40 -0.43
CA ILE A 101 -18.59 -16.79 -0.15
C ILE A 101 -19.18 -16.91 1.26
N SER A 102 -18.54 -16.29 2.25
CA SER A 102 -19.01 -16.26 3.64
C SER A 102 -20.43 -15.70 3.73
N MET A 103 -20.70 -14.60 3.02
CA MET A 103 -22.03 -13.97 2.97
C MET A 103 -23.10 -14.87 2.32
N PHE A 104 -22.83 -15.45 1.14
CA PHE A 104 -23.84 -16.26 0.43
C PHE A 104 -24.04 -17.65 1.04
N SER A 105 -23.03 -18.21 1.70
CA SER A 105 -23.13 -19.51 2.37
C SER A 105 -23.63 -19.41 3.81
N GLY A 106 -23.64 -18.22 4.41
CA GLY A 106 -23.91 -18.02 5.84
C GLY A 106 -22.82 -18.56 6.76
N TYR A 107 -21.66 -18.97 6.23
CA TYR A 107 -20.54 -19.48 7.01
C TYR A 107 -19.63 -18.34 7.46
N PHE A 108 -19.69 -17.98 8.73
CA PHE A 108 -18.87 -16.90 9.32
C PHE A 108 -17.75 -17.46 10.19
N ASN A 109 -16.50 -17.38 9.70
CA ASN A 109 -15.32 -17.68 10.50
C ASN A 109 -14.66 -16.38 10.94
N GLN A 110 -14.72 -16.08 12.23
CA GLN A 110 -14.26 -14.80 12.79
C GLN A 110 -12.76 -14.57 12.59
N ALA A 111 -11.93 -15.61 12.71
CA ALA A 111 -10.50 -15.50 12.48
C ALA A 111 -10.18 -15.15 11.02
N ALA A 112 -10.85 -15.82 10.07
CA ALA A 112 -10.68 -15.56 8.64
C ALA A 112 -11.23 -14.17 8.24
N ASN A 113 -12.37 -13.75 8.79
CA ASN A 113 -12.92 -12.40 8.61
C ASN A 113 -11.93 -11.32 9.09
N ASN A 114 -11.38 -11.48 10.30
CA ASN A 114 -10.40 -10.55 10.86
C ASN A 114 -9.14 -10.48 9.99
N LEU A 115 -8.65 -11.63 9.49
CA LEU A 115 -7.52 -11.66 8.57
C LEU A 115 -7.81 -10.91 7.27
N CYS A 116 -9.02 -11.06 6.71
CA CYS A 116 -9.43 -10.34 5.51
C CYS A 116 -9.44 -8.82 5.73
N PHE A 117 -9.90 -8.35 6.89
CA PHE A 117 -9.85 -6.93 7.25
C PHE A 117 -8.42 -6.42 7.41
N ILE A 118 -7.52 -7.20 8.02
CA ILE A 118 -6.10 -6.84 8.15
C ILE A 118 -5.48 -6.71 6.74
N ILE A 119 -5.63 -7.72 5.88
CA ILE A 119 -5.10 -7.67 4.50
C ILE A 119 -5.65 -6.43 3.76
N THR A 120 -6.95 -6.18 3.90
CA THR A 120 -7.61 -5.02 3.30
C THR A 120 -7.10 -3.71 3.91
N ALA A 121 -6.76 -3.63 5.19
CA ALA A 121 -6.17 -2.42 5.76
C ALA A 121 -4.73 -2.18 5.26
N PHE A 122 -3.94 -3.24 5.09
CA PHE A 122 -2.54 -3.14 4.66
C PHE A 122 -2.33 -2.98 3.14
N HIS A 123 -3.37 -3.14 2.33
CA HIS A 123 -3.25 -3.07 0.86
C HIS A 123 -2.66 -1.74 0.35
N GLY A 124 -2.96 -0.62 1.02
CA GLY A 124 -2.45 0.70 0.65
C GLY A 124 -0.93 0.81 0.86
N LEU A 125 -0.45 0.33 2.01
CA LEU A 125 0.99 0.28 2.30
C LEU A 125 1.73 -0.61 1.30
N LEU A 126 1.16 -1.78 0.99
CA LEU A 126 1.74 -2.71 0.02
C LEU A 126 1.75 -2.10 -1.39
N SER A 127 0.69 -1.39 -1.79
CA SER A 127 0.64 -0.65 -3.06
C SER A 127 1.75 0.41 -3.14
N THR A 128 2.00 1.16 -2.07
CA THR A 128 3.10 2.14 -2.02
C THR A 128 4.46 1.46 -2.09
N ALA A 129 4.68 0.36 -1.38
CA ALA A 129 5.93 -0.40 -1.46
C ALA A 129 6.19 -0.90 -2.90
N ILE A 130 5.15 -1.41 -3.57
CA ILE A 130 5.23 -1.85 -4.97
C ILE A 130 5.53 -0.67 -5.90
N MET A 131 4.87 0.48 -5.72
CA MET A 131 5.17 1.70 -6.49
C MET A 131 6.66 2.04 -6.41
N ILE A 132 7.23 2.09 -5.20
CA ILE A 132 8.63 2.44 -4.96
C ILE A 132 9.56 1.42 -5.63
N THR A 133 9.29 0.12 -5.48
CA THR A 133 10.18 -0.94 -5.99
C THR A 133 10.17 -1.10 -7.50
N VAL A 134 9.02 -0.91 -8.15
CA VAL A 134 8.85 -1.11 -9.60
C VAL A 134 9.35 0.10 -10.40
N HIS A 135 9.30 1.30 -9.83
CA HIS A 135 9.67 2.54 -10.53
C HIS A 135 11.11 2.96 -10.23
N LYS A 136 11.97 2.83 -11.24
CA LYS A 136 13.36 3.31 -11.19
C LYS A 136 13.52 4.73 -10.59
N PRO A 137 12.79 5.77 -11.01
CA PRO A 137 12.99 7.11 -10.45
C PRO A 137 12.70 7.19 -8.95
N TYR A 138 11.73 6.41 -8.43
CA TYR A 138 11.46 6.36 -7.00
C TYR A 138 12.56 5.63 -6.23
N ARG A 139 13.08 4.52 -6.77
CA ARG A 139 14.23 3.82 -6.17
C ARG A 139 15.48 4.70 -6.12
N ASP A 140 15.79 5.37 -7.23
CA ASP A 140 16.96 6.24 -7.34
C ASP A 140 16.84 7.41 -6.34
N PHE A 141 15.65 7.99 -6.20
CA PHE A 141 15.38 9.02 -5.21
C PHE A 141 15.54 8.53 -3.77
N ILE A 142 14.99 7.37 -3.42
CA ILE A 142 15.16 6.77 -2.09
C ILE A 142 16.64 6.52 -1.81
N TYR A 143 17.39 6.01 -2.79
CA TYR A 143 18.82 5.80 -2.64
C TYR A 143 19.58 7.11 -2.38
N ILE A 144 19.29 8.17 -3.15
CA ILE A 144 19.92 9.48 -2.97
C ILE A 144 19.56 10.06 -1.59
N VAL A 145 18.29 10.08 -1.23
CA VAL A 145 17.82 10.72 0.00
C VAL A 145 18.27 9.96 1.24
N PHE A 146 18.16 8.64 1.25
CA PHE A 146 18.50 7.86 2.44
C PHE A 146 19.99 7.53 2.47
N PHE A 147 20.55 6.90 1.44
CA PHE A 147 21.92 6.43 1.50
C PHE A 147 22.94 7.57 1.42
N GLN A 148 22.78 8.56 0.53
CA GLN A 148 23.76 9.65 0.45
C GLN A 148 23.62 10.63 1.62
N LYS A 149 22.41 10.91 2.12
CA LYS A 149 22.23 11.83 3.25
C LYS A 149 22.68 11.20 4.57
N ILE A 150 22.36 9.93 4.82
CA ILE A 150 22.87 9.21 6.01
C ILE A 150 24.39 9.10 5.94
N HIS A 151 24.96 8.75 4.77
CA HIS A 151 26.41 8.72 4.60
C HIS A 151 27.08 10.07 4.90
N ARG A 152 26.51 11.18 4.40
CA ARG A 152 27.00 12.53 4.70
C ARG A 152 26.90 12.89 6.20
N LEU A 153 25.83 12.47 6.89
CA LEU A 153 25.65 12.73 8.32
C LEU A 153 26.65 11.92 9.17
N LEU A 154 26.88 10.66 8.81
CA LEU A 154 27.86 9.80 9.49
C LEU A 154 29.29 10.36 9.34
N LEU A 155 29.69 10.75 8.12
CA LEU A 155 31.00 11.35 7.88
C LEU A 155 31.19 12.70 8.60
N HIS A 156 30.14 13.52 8.65
CA HIS A 156 30.23 14.79 9.39
C HIS A 156 30.40 14.55 10.90
N THR A 157 29.75 13.53 11.44
CA THR A 157 29.88 13.16 12.87
C THR A 157 31.30 12.63 13.18
N GLU A 158 31.84 11.75 12.34
CA GLU A 158 33.21 11.23 12.50
C GLU A 158 34.27 12.33 12.44
N SER A 159 34.15 13.27 11.49
CA SER A 159 35.08 14.40 11.41
C SER A 159 35.02 15.28 12.65
N GLN A 160 33.84 15.60 13.18
CA GLN A 160 33.69 16.39 14.43
C GLN A 160 34.32 15.69 15.65
N ILE A 161 34.19 14.37 15.75
CA ILE A 161 34.81 13.57 16.81
C ILE A 161 36.34 13.60 16.67
N ALA A 162 36.87 13.39 15.46
CA ALA A 162 38.30 13.43 15.19
C ALA A 162 38.92 14.80 15.51
N TYR A 163 38.25 15.90 15.13
CA TYR A 163 38.69 17.26 15.47
C TYR A 163 38.70 17.48 16.99
N SER A 164 37.65 17.07 17.71
CA SER A 164 37.55 17.21 19.15
C SER A 164 38.64 16.42 19.89
N MET A 165 38.92 15.19 19.47
CA MET A 165 39.99 14.36 20.04
C MET A 165 41.38 14.97 19.81
N SER A 166 41.63 15.56 18.64
CA SER A 166 42.89 16.25 18.33
C SER A 166 43.11 17.52 19.16
N MET A 167 42.04 18.24 19.50
CA MET A 167 42.09 19.42 20.36
C MET A 167 42.39 19.04 21.82
N ILE A 168 41.79 17.95 22.31
CA ILE A 168 42.04 17.44 23.67
C ILE A 168 43.48 16.94 23.81
N SER A 169 44.04 16.22 22.82
CA SER A 169 45.43 15.76 22.91
C SER A 169 46.46 16.88 22.82
N ARG A 170 46.18 17.94 22.03
CA ARG A 170 47.04 19.14 21.95
C ARG A 170 47.03 19.97 23.23
N THR A 171 45.91 19.98 23.95
CA THR A 171 45.81 20.69 25.23
C THR A 171 46.44 19.89 26.38
N SER A 172 46.44 18.55 26.33
CA SER A 172 47.10 17.72 27.34
C SER A 172 48.62 17.55 27.15
N SER A 173 49.17 17.88 25.98
CA SER A 173 50.61 17.77 25.68
C SER A 173 51.36 19.10 25.78
N GLY A 174 50.66 20.21 26.00
CA GLY A 174 51.22 21.55 26.23
C GLY A 174 51.27 21.98 27.70
N LEU A 175 50.90 21.08 28.62
CA LEU A 175 51.02 21.19 30.08
C LEU A 175 52.13 20.25 30.56
#